data_AF-A0A950ZTN6-F1
#
_entry.id   AF-A0A950ZTN6-F1
#
_cell.length_a   1.000
_cell.length_b   1.000
_cell.length_c   1.000
_cell.angle_alpha   90.00
_cell.angle_beta   90.00
_cell.angle_gamma   90.00
#
_symmetry.space_group_name_H-M   'P 1'
#
loop_
_entity.id
_entity.type
_entity.pdbx_description
1 polymer ?
#
loop_
_entity_poly.entity_id
_entity_poly.type
_entity_poly.pdbx_seq_one_letter_code
_entity_poly.pdbx_strand_id
1 'polypeptide(L)'
;WVGRFAEPESAEGNTHSISLAHNGMLMLVGDETFGPPWGRLRLVDIQDPANPVQVGSFDTADSAAGTPGEQYAYTIHNPLTDDRDQNRAYLAWYADGVRLVDVSDASHPSEIAAWVPPQAPMVWNVAFSGDLLLVGDINNGLFVLRRA
;
A
#
# COMPACT_ATOMS: atom_id res chain seq x y z
N TRP A 1 0.46 13.44 23.09
CA TRP A 1 0.02 12.50 22.05
C TRP A 1 -1.45 12.17 22.32
N VAL A 2 -2.26 11.93 21.28
CA VAL A 2 -3.72 11.75 21.42
C VAL A 2 -4.08 10.27 21.57
N GLY A 3 -3.52 9.40 20.72
CA GLY A 3 -3.65 7.95 20.80
C GLY A 3 -2.52 7.25 20.05
N ARG A 4 -2.58 5.93 20.01
CA ARG A 4 -1.57 5.08 19.33
C ARG A 4 -2.25 3.83 18.79
N PHE A 5 -1.99 3.52 17.52
CA PHE A 5 -2.13 2.16 17.01
C PHE A 5 -0.86 1.38 17.33
N ALA A 6 -0.98 0.25 18.03
CA ALA A 6 0.11 -0.69 18.21
C ALA A 6 -0.15 -1.88 17.30
N GLU A 7 0.81 -2.17 16.42
CA GLU A 7 0.75 -3.35 15.59
C GLU A 7 0.73 -4.62 16.46
N PRO A 8 0.10 -5.71 16.01
CA PRO A 8 0.17 -6.99 16.70
C PRO A 8 1.62 -7.41 16.92
N GLU A 9 1.95 -7.99 18.08
CA GLU A 9 3.33 -8.41 18.41
C GLU A 9 3.90 -9.44 17.41
N SER A 10 3.03 -10.16 16.71
CA SER A 10 3.39 -11.10 15.64
C SER A 10 3.63 -10.45 14.28
N ALA A 11 3.32 -9.16 14.13
CA ALA A 11 3.69 -8.39 12.96
C ALA A 11 5.07 -7.78 13.20
N GLU A 12 6.01 -8.04 12.31
CA GLU A 12 7.30 -7.32 12.35
C GLU A 12 7.01 -5.84 12.21
N GLY A 13 7.35 -5.05 13.24
CA GLY A 13 7.08 -3.63 13.28
C GLY A 13 7.91 -2.89 12.24
N ASN A 14 7.30 -2.63 11.09
CA ASN A 14 7.89 -1.90 9.97
C ASN A 14 6.88 -0.93 9.35
N THR A 15 5.98 -0.34 10.15
CA THR A 15 5.19 0.82 9.72
C THR A 15 6.13 1.86 9.09
N HIS A 16 6.04 2.02 7.78
CA HIS A 16 6.98 2.82 6.99
C HIS A 16 6.32 4.06 6.40
N SER A 17 5.11 3.89 5.86
CA SER A 17 4.42 4.96 5.14
C SER A 17 2.93 4.97 5.41
N ILE A 18 2.31 6.13 5.22
CA ILE A 18 0.90 6.38 5.52
C ILE A 18 0.21 7.23 4.45
N SER A 19 -1.09 7.02 4.25
CA SER A 19 -1.96 7.88 3.44
C SER A 19 -3.36 7.93 4.04
N LEU A 20 -4.07 9.05 3.86
CA LEU A 20 -5.44 9.20 4.34
C LEU A 20 -6.44 8.73 3.27
N ALA A 21 -7.52 8.10 3.72
CA ALA A 21 -8.68 7.71 2.92
C ALA A 21 -9.97 8.08 3.68
N HIS A 22 -11.12 7.89 3.03
CA HIS A 22 -12.45 8.11 3.64
C HIS A 22 -12.59 9.48 4.32
N ASN A 23 -12.22 10.55 3.63
CA ASN A 23 -12.24 11.93 4.14
C ASN A 23 -11.41 12.12 5.43
N GLY A 24 -10.31 11.38 5.56
CA GLY A 24 -9.41 11.44 6.71
C GLY A 24 -9.88 10.63 7.92
N MET A 25 -10.90 9.78 7.77
CA MET A 25 -11.36 8.87 8.83
C MET A 25 -10.65 7.52 8.80
N LEU A 26 -10.03 7.18 7.67
CA LEU A 26 -9.29 5.93 7.50
C LEU A 26 -7.83 6.24 7.20
N MET A 27 -6.93 5.53 7.88
CA MET A 27 -5.51 5.53 7.60
C MET A 27 -5.11 4.27 6.85
N LEU A 28 -4.46 4.46 5.70
CA LEU A 28 -3.74 3.42 4.97
C LEU A 28 -2.32 3.38 5.53
N VAL A 29 -1.90 2.26 6.11
CA VAL A 29 -0.57 2.08 6.71
C VAL A 29 0.18 1.00 5.94
N GLY A 30 1.33 1.36 5.37
CA GLY A 30 2.20 0.42 4.69
C GLY A 30 3.26 -0.14 5.64
N ASP A 31 3.24 -1.45 5.83
CA ASP A 31 4.28 -2.18 6.57
C ASP A 31 5.34 -2.63 5.56
N GLU A 32 6.55 -2.11 5.64
CA GLU A 32 7.63 -2.43 4.71
C GLU A 32 8.55 -3.52 5.27
N THR A 33 8.23 -4.78 4.98
CA THR A 33 8.98 -5.93 5.52
C THR A 33 9.70 -6.70 4.42
N PHE A 34 11.03 -6.85 4.55
CA PHE A 34 11.93 -7.48 3.57
C PHE A 34 12.26 -8.94 3.89
N GLY A 35 11.23 -9.72 4.18
CA GLY A 35 11.32 -11.16 4.35
C GLY A 35 9.95 -11.75 4.68
N PRO A 36 9.73 -13.06 4.54
CA PRO A 36 8.47 -13.68 4.88
C PRO A 36 8.15 -13.61 6.39
N PRO A 37 6.90 -13.29 6.79
CA PRO A 37 5.83 -12.80 5.92
C PRO A 37 6.15 -11.41 5.38
N TRP A 38 6.03 -11.24 4.06
CA TRP A 38 6.31 -9.97 3.39
C TRP A 38 5.37 -8.87 3.91
N GLY A 39 5.74 -7.62 3.64
CA GLY A 39 4.97 -6.47 4.08
C GLY A 39 3.63 -6.30 3.35
N ARG A 40 2.78 -5.45 3.93
CA ARG A 40 1.34 -5.41 3.62
C ARG A 40 0.74 -4.03 3.82
N LEU A 41 -0.45 -3.82 3.28
CA LEU A 41 -1.27 -2.66 3.63
C LEU A 41 -2.18 -3.00 4.81
N ARG A 42 -2.24 -2.13 5.82
CA ARG A 42 -3.28 -2.13 6.86
C ARG A 42 -4.24 -0.97 6.65
N LEU A 43 -5.50 -1.22 6.95
CA LEU A 43 -6.56 -0.22 6.96
C LEU A 43 -6.93 0.01 8.43
N VAL A 44 -6.64 1.21 8.93
CA VAL A 44 -6.81 1.58 10.34
C VAL A 44 -7.83 2.70 10.45
N ASP A 45 -8.95 2.42 11.08
CA ASP A 45 -9.96 3.42 11.46
C ASP A 45 -9.36 4.37 12.50
N ILE A 46 -9.48 5.68 12.25
CA ILE A 46 -9.00 6.76 13.10
C ILE A 46 -10.10 7.77 13.46
N GLN A 47 -11.38 7.38 13.37
CA GLN A 47 -12.52 8.21 13.78
C GLN A 47 -12.46 8.63 15.24
N ASP A 48 -11.94 7.74 16.10
CA ASP A 48 -11.47 8.09 17.45
C ASP A 48 -9.92 8.08 17.46
N PRO A 49 -9.27 9.25 17.33
CA PRO A 49 -7.81 9.33 17.32
C PRO A 49 -7.15 8.87 18.63
N ALA A 50 -7.90 8.76 19.73
CA ALA A 50 -7.40 8.21 20.98
C ALA A 50 -7.34 6.67 20.95
N ASN A 51 -8.21 6.04 20.14
CA ASN A 51 -8.34 4.58 20.01
C ASN A 51 -8.37 4.13 18.54
N PRO A 52 -7.27 4.25 17.77
CA PRO A 52 -7.22 3.71 16.41
C PRO A 52 -7.40 2.19 16.36
N VAL A 53 -8.13 1.68 15.37
CA VAL A 53 -8.44 0.25 15.24
C VAL A 53 -8.15 -0.23 13.82
N GLN A 54 -7.35 -1.28 13.67
CA GLN A 54 -7.23 -1.95 12.37
C GLN A 54 -8.56 -2.64 12.02
N VAL A 55 -9.13 -2.26 10.88
CA VAL A 55 -10.41 -2.79 10.37
C VAL A 55 -10.23 -3.73 9.18
N GLY A 56 -9.08 -3.66 8.49
CA GLY A 56 -8.75 -4.56 7.39
C GLY A 56 -7.27 -4.58 7.03
N SER A 57 -6.94 -5.39 6.04
CA SER A 57 -5.59 -5.48 5.46
C SER A 57 -5.65 -5.99 4.03
N PHE A 58 -4.63 -5.68 3.25
CA PHE A 58 -4.45 -6.17 1.90
C PHE A 58 -3.02 -6.66 1.71
N ASP A 59 -2.89 -7.84 1.12
CA ASP A 59 -1.64 -8.47 0.70
C ASP A 59 -1.75 -8.74 -0.81
N THR A 60 -0.67 -8.56 -1.57
CA THR A 60 -0.60 -9.12 -2.93
C THR A 60 -0.49 -10.65 -2.86
N ALA A 61 -0.77 -11.33 -3.98
CA ALA A 61 -0.65 -12.78 -4.03
C ALA A 61 0.77 -13.27 -3.67
N ASP A 62 1.80 -12.58 -4.16
CA ASP A 62 3.20 -12.93 -3.91
C ASP A 62 3.64 -12.57 -2.47
N SER A 63 3.18 -11.43 -1.93
CA SER A 63 3.38 -11.08 -0.52
C SER A 63 2.76 -12.14 0.42
N ALA A 64 1.52 -12.55 0.14
CA ALA A 64 0.81 -13.56 0.93
C ALA A 64 1.42 -14.96 0.81
N ALA A 65 2.01 -15.31 -0.33
CA ALA A 65 2.66 -16.61 -0.53
C ALA A 65 3.89 -16.77 0.36
N GLY A 66 4.62 -15.69 0.64
CA GLY A 66 5.72 -15.69 1.61
C GLY A 66 6.85 -16.67 1.30
N THR A 67 7.14 -16.92 0.01
CA THR A 67 8.11 -17.94 -0.41
C THR A 67 9.50 -17.68 0.20
N PRO A 68 10.03 -18.60 1.03
CA PRO A 68 11.35 -18.41 1.62
C PRO A 68 12.47 -18.44 0.58
N GLY A 69 13.44 -17.53 0.73
CA GLY A 69 14.61 -17.45 -0.17
C GLY A 69 14.35 -16.73 -1.49
N GLU A 70 13.15 -16.19 -1.68
CA GLU A 70 12.84 -15.35 -2.82
C GLU A 70 13.56 -13.99 -2.72
N GLN A 71 14.12 -13.52 -3.83
CA GLN A 71 14.97 -12.32 -3.88
C GLN A 71 14.19 -11.05 -4.25
N TYR A 72 12.92 -11.21 -4.62
CA TYR A 72 12.07 -10.09 -4.98
C TYR A 72 11.43 -9.52 -3.71
N ALA A 73 11.51 -8.19 -3.55
CA ALA A 73 10.83 -7.50 -2.46
C ALA A 73 9.34 -7.39 -2.80
N TYR A 74 8.51 -8.34 -2.34
CA TYR A 74 7.05 -8.26 -2.49
C TYR A 74 6.42 -7.53 -1.30
N THR A 75 6.90 -6.32 -1.01
CA THR A 75 6.38 -5.49 0.07
C THR A 75 5.82 -4.18 -0.46
N ILE A 76 4.82 -3.64 0.24
CA ILE A 76 4.39 -2.26 0.00
C ILE A 76 5.51 -1.29 0.38
N HIS A 77 5.63 -0.19 -0.37
CA HIS A 77 6.52 0.92 -0.04
C HIS A 77 5.74 2.21 0.24
N ASN A 78 4.80 2.60 -0.64
CA ASN A 78 3.98 3.80 -0.44
C ASN A 78 2.52 3.58 -0.84
N PRO A 79 1.55 3.85 0.04
CA PRO A 79 0.17 4.06 -0.35
C PRO A 79 -0.03 5.51 -0.81
N LEU A 80 -0.90 5.70 -1.80
CA LEU A 80 -1.43 6.98 -2.23
C LEU A 80 -2.93 6.84 -2.44
N THR A 81 -3.71 7.75 -1.89
CA THR A 81 -5.15 7.80 -2.14
C THR A 81 -5.45 8.80 -3.25
N ASP A 82 -6.44 8.48 -4.09
CA ASP A 82 -6.95 9.39 -5.10
C ASP A 82 -7.75 10.53 -4.45
N ASP A 83 -7.35 11.78 -4.71
CA ASP A 83 -7.99 12.97 -4.14
C ASP A 83 -9.43 13.18 -4.65
N ARG A 84 -9.76 12.61 -5.82
CA ARG A 84 -11.11 12.68 -6.41
C ARG A 84 -11.98 11.48 -6.05
N ASP A 85 -11.39 10.40 -5.55
CA ASP A 85 -12.09 9.22 -5.07
C ASP A 85 -11.31 8.57 -3.92
N GLN A 86 -11.58 9.02 -2.70
CA GLN A 86 -10.86 8.53 -1.51
C GLN A 86 -11.17 7.07 -1.13
N ASN A 87 -11.90 6.34 -1.98
CA ASN A 87 -12.08 4.89 -1.88
C ASN A 87 -11.11 4.11 -2.78
N ARG A 88 -10.24 4.79 -3.54
CA ARG A 88 -9.23 4.15 -4.39
C ARG A 88 -7.83 4.45 -3.89
N ALA A 89 -7.09 3.37 -3.60
CA ALA A 89 -5.70 3.43 -3.22
C ALA A 89 -4.80 2.94 -4.36
N TYR A 90 -3.80 3.74 -4.71
CA TYR A 90 -2.73 3.42 -5.63
C TYR A 90 -1.47 3.14 -4.81
N LEU A 91 -1.01 1.90 -4.84
CA LEU A 91 0.05 1.41 -3.97
C LEU A 91 1.31 1.16 -4.81
N ALA A 92 2.45 1.68 -4.35
CA ALA A 92 3.76 1.25 -4.80
C ALA A 92 4.16 -0.02 -4.03
N TRP A 93 4.45 -1.10 -4.75
CA TRP A 93 4.71 -2.43 -4.18
C TRP A 93 5.95 -3.09 -4.81
N TYR A 94 7.08 -2.38 -4.90
CA TYR A 94 8.36 -2.94 -5.34
C TYR A 94 8.26 -3.88 -6.55
N ALA A 95 8.53 -5.18 -6.37
CA ALA A 95 8.53 -6.18 -7.44
C ALA A 95 7.12 -6.48 -8.00
N ASP A 96 6.10 -6.19 -7.20
CA ASP A 96 4.70 -6.30 -7.54
C ASP A 96 4.16 -5.04 -8.24
N GLY A 97 4.99 -4.02 -8.46
CA GLY A 97 4.62 -2.86 -9.27
C GLY A 97 3.61 -1.92 -8.60
N VAL A 98 2.65 -1.44 -9.39
CA VAL A 98 1.55 -0.57 -8.93
C VAL A 98 0.30 -1.41 -8.71
N ARG A 99 -0.30 -1.31 -7.52
CA ARG A 99 -1.58 -1.95 -7.19
C ARG A 99 -2.67 -0.90 -7.02
N LEU A 100 -3.77 -1.03 -7.76
CA LEU A 100 -4.98 -0.23 -7.55
C LEU A 100 -5.97 -1.07 -6.73
N VAL A 101 -6.29 -0.58 -5.54
CA VAL A 101 -7.14 -1.29 -4.57
C VAL A 101 -8.36 -0.45 -4.25
N ASP A 102 -9.54 -1.07 -4.33
CA ASP A 102 -10.79 -0.56 -3.76
C ASP A 102 -10.73 -0.71 -2.24
N VAL A 103 -10.86 0.41 -1.53
CA VAL A 103 -10.91 0.48 -0.07
C VAL A 103 -12.24 1.04 0.43
N SER A 104 -13.30 1.05 -0.40
CA SER A 104 -14.64 1.52 -0.02
C SER A 104 -15.20 0.75 1.19
N ASP A 105 -15.12 -0.58 1.16
CA ASP A 105 -15.24 -1.42 2.35
C ASP A 105 -13.85 -1.66 2.93
N ALA A 106 -13.50 -0.86 3.94
CA ALA A 106 -12.19 -0.95 4.58
C ALA A 106 -11.91 -2.30 5.27
N SER A 107 -12.96 -3.10 5.54
CA SER A 107 -12.81 -4.44 6.11
C SER A 107 -12.56 -5.53 5.07
N HIS A 108 -12.86 -5.25 3.79
CA HIS A 108 -12.66 -6.16 2.67
C HIS A 108 -12.06 -5.42 1.45
N PRO A 109 -10.84 -4.88 1.56
CA PRO A 109 -10.19 -4.23 0.44
C PRO A 109 -9.98 -5.23 -0.71
N SER A 110 -10.11 -4.78 -1.97
CA SER A 110 -10.00 -5.65 -3.13
C SER A 110 -9.19 -5.01 -4.26
N GLU A 111 -8.32 -5.79 -4.90
CA GLU A 111 -7.54 -5.30 -6.05
C GLU A 111 -8.45 -5.11 -7.27
N ILE A 112 -8.45 -3.91 -7.84
CA ILE A 112 -9.18 -3.55 -9.07
C ILE A 112 -8.28 -3.84 -10.28
N ALA A 113 -7.00 -3.44 -10.19
CA ALA A 113 -6.05 -3.56 -11.28
C ALA A 113 -4.61 -3.57 -10.76
N ALA A 114 -3.71 -4.12 -11.57
CA ALA A 114 -2.28 -4.11 -11.31
C ALA A 114 -1.51 -3.74 -12.58
N TRP A 115 -0.36 -3.11 -12.40
CA TRP A 115 0.60 -2.89 -13.47
C TRP A 115 2.02 -3.12 -12.95
N VAL A 116 2.76 -3.99 -13.64
CA VAL A 116 4.13 -4.35 -13.29
C VAL A 116 5.06 -3.87 -14.42
N PRO A 117 6.12 -3.10 -14.10
CA PRO A 117 7.16 -2.76 -15.06
C PRO A 117 7.73 -4.00 -15.76
N PRO A 118 8.03 -3.92 -17.07
CA PRO A 118 8.40 -5.11 -17.86
C PRO A 118 9.79 -5.69 -17.55
N GLN A 119 10.68 -4.93 -16.91
CA GLN A 119 12.04 -5.37 -16.60
C GLN A 119 12.40 -5.02 -15.16
N ALA A 120 12.78 -6.03 -14.36
CA ALA A 120 13.28 -5.88 -13.00
C ALA A 120 12.47 -4.86 -12.15
N PRO A 121 11.16 -5.09 -11.95
CA PRO A 121 10.28 -4.14 -11.27
C PRO A 121 10.77 -3.85 -9.85
N MET A 122 10.77 -2.58 -9.49
CA MET A 122 11.15 -2.08 -8.17
C MET A 122 10.46 -0.74 -7.92
N VAL A 123 9.12 -0.74 -7.95
CA VAL A 123 8.29 0.46 -7.81
C VAL A 123 8.37 0.99 -6.38
N TRP A 124 8.94 2.19 -6.24
CA TRP A 124 9.19 2.86 -4.97
C TRP A 124 8.06 3.84 -4.63
N ASN A 125 7.58 4.61 -5.61
CA ASN A 125 6.64 5.69 -5.32
C ASN A 125 5.64 5.89 -6.45
N VAL A 126 4.48 6.43 -6.07
CA VAL A 126 3.46 6.91 -6.98
C VAL A 126 3.01 8.32 -6.60
N ALA A 127 2.64 9.12 -7.59
CA ALA A 127 2.09 10.47 -7.41
C ALA A 127 1.13 10.82 -8.55
N PHE A 128 0.17 11.72 -8.31
CA PHE A 128 -0.72 12.21 -9.36
C PHE A 128 -0.25 13.53 -9.97
N SER A 129 -0.48 13.68 -11.28
CA SER A 129 -0.44 14.95 -11.99
C SER A 129 -1.63 15.04 -12.95
N GLY A 130 -2.72 15.66 -12.51
CA GLY A 130 -3.98 15.64 -13.25
C GLY A 130 -4.51 14.22 -13.39
N ASP A 131 -4.68 13.75 -14.63
CA ASP A 131 -5.16 12.38 -14.94
C ASP A 131 -4.01 11.38 -15.14
N LEU A 132 -2.77 11.80 -14.84
CA LEU A 132 -1.58 10.96 -14.95
C LEU A 132 -1.19 10.42 -13.58
N LEU A 133 -0.85 9.13 -13.55
CA LEU A 133 -0.15 8.51 -12.43
C LEU A 133 1.34 8.45 -12.79
N LEU A 134 2.15 9.17 -12.02
CA LEU A 134 3.60 9.16 -12.10
C LEU A 134 4.11 8.03 -11.21
N VAL A 135 4.93 7.14 -11.75
CA VAL A 135 5.43 5.95 -11.06
C VAL A 135 6.95 5.97 -11.07
N GLY A 136 7.54 6.12 -9.89
CA GLY A 136 8.98 6.03 -9.69
C GLY A 136 9.38 4.59 -9.41
N ASP A 137 10.28 4.06 -10.23
CA ASP A 137 10.87 2.73 -10.12
C ASP A 137 12.40 2.85 -9.96
N ILE A 138 12.97 2.14 -8.99
CA ILE A 138 14.41 2.24 -8.68
C ILE A 138 15.26 1.89 -9.90
N ASN A 139 14.86 0.84 -10.63
CA ASN A 139 15.67 0.26 -11.69
C ASN A 139 15.40 0.90 -13.05
N ASN A 140 14.19 1.44 -13.26
CA ASN A 140 13.71 1.88 -14.57
C ASN A 140 13.45 3.38 -14.67
N GLY A 141 13.51 4.14 -13.57
CA GLY A 141 13.26 5.57 -13.55
C GLY A 141 11.77 5.91 -13.47
N LEU A 142 11.28 6.81 -14.31
CA LEU A 142 9.90 7.31 -14.27
C LEU A 142 9.04 6.65 -15.36
N PHE A 143 7.93 6.05 -14.95
CA PHE A 143 6.81 5.72 -15.84
C PHE A 143 5.67 6.72 -15.66
N VAL A 144 4.94 6.95 -16.75
CA VAL A 144 3.75 7.79 -16.77
C VAL A 144 2.59 6.93 -17.25
N LEU A 145 1.68 6.62 -16.34
CA LEU A 145 0.46 5.88 -16.60
C LEU A 145 -0.73 6.84 -16.64
N ARG A 146 -1.86 6.36 -17.17
CA ARG A 146 -3.14 7.06 -17.01
C ARG A 146 -3.85 6.51 -15.77
N ARG A 147 -4.52 7.41 -15.06
CA ARG A 147 -5.50 7.05 -14.03
C ARG A 147 -6.55 6.10 -14.61
N ALA A 148 -6.96 5.12 -13.79
CA ALA A 148 -8.03 4.17 -14.09
C ALA A 148 -9.35 4.52 -13.38
#